data_AF-A0A2V6L954-F1
#
_entry.id   AF-A0A2V6L954-F1
#
_cell.length_a   1.000
_cell.length_b   1.000
_cell.length_c   1.000
_cell.angle_alpha   90.00
_cell.angle_beta   90.00
_cell.angle_gamma   90.00
#
_symmetry.space_group_name_H-M   'P 1'
#
loop_
_entity.id
_entity.type
_entity.pdbx_description
1 polymer ?
#
loop_
_entity_poly.entity_id
_entity_poly.type
_entity_poly.pdbx_seq_one_letter_code
_entity_poly.pdbx_strand_id
1 'polypeptide(L)'
;LYRVNSEAQWQAVTDVTPEHDAAAEATGKAYAAFNGNPAIITEARELLTHQKELNELTVRELKQLLLNAAEGPMTNPDLVTKRVQAETKQASILNSFEFKLNGQKITANDIDNKLEKSSDLTERKAVWEASKEIGPKLKPNLVILRDLRNGVAKEMKYPDYFSLEVAA
;
A
#
# COMPACT_ATOMS: atom_id res chain seq x y z
N LEU A 1 2.85 -17.60 -4.39
CA LEU A 1 2.96 -16.46 -3.44
C LEU A 1 1.97 -15.35 -3.77
N TYR A 2 1.95 -14.81 -5.00
CA TYR A 2 1.02 -13.74 -5.41
C TYR A 2 -0.44 -14.02 -5.03
N ARG A 3 -1.03 -15.11 -5.56
CA ARG A 3 -2.43 -15.47 -5.30
C ARG A 3 -2.77 -15.55 -3.80
N VAL A 4 -1.94 -16.21 -3.01
CA VAL A 4 -2.14 -16.37 -1.57
C VAL A 4 -2.15 -15.01 -0.87
N ASN A 5 -1.22 -14.12 -1.23
CA ASN A 5 -1.22 -12.76 -0.71
C ASN A 5 -2.47 -11.98 -1.12
N SER A 6 -2.87 -12.06 -2.39
CA SER A 6 -4.08 -11.39 -2.88
C SER A 6 -5.35 -11.86 -2.17
N GLU A 7 -5.50 -13.17 -1.92
CA GLU A 7 -6.64 -13.73 -1.19
C GLU A 7 -6.65 -13.27 0.27
N ALA A 8 -5.50 -13.26 0.95
CA ALA A 8 -5.41 -12.77 2.34
C ALA A 8 -5.72 -11.27 2.45
N GLN A 9 -5.21 -10.46 1.51
CA GLN A 9 -5.55 -9.03 1.43
C GLN A 9 -7.05 -8.84 1.20
N TRP A 10 -7.66 -9.61 0.28
CA TRP A 10 -9.10 -9.56 0.04
C TRP A 10 -9.90 -9.82 1.32
N GLN A 11 -9.57 -10.89 2.06
CA GLN A 11 -10.25 -11.19 3.32
C GLN A 11 -10.11 -10.05 4.33
N ALA A 12 -8.91 -9.47 4.48
CA ALA A 12 -8.67 -8.37 5.41
C ALA A 12 -9.42 -7.08 5.05
N VAL A 13 -9.78 -6.85 3.78
CA VAL A 13 -10.61 -5.68 3.42
C VAL A 13 -12.10 -5.94 3.50
N THR A 14 -12.54 -7.18 3.30
CA THR A 14 -13.98 -7.53 3.31
C THR A 14 -14.50 -7.98 4.67
N ASP A 15 -13.62 -8.49 5.53
CA ASP A 15 -13.93 -8.93 6.89
C ASP A 15 -12.77 -8.57 7.82
N VAL A 16 -12.85 -7.38 8.42
CA VAL A 16 -11.76 -6.80 9.20
C VAL A 16 -11.70 -7.44 10.59
N THR A 17 -10.83 -8.43 10.73
CA THR A 17 -10.56 -9.14 11.99
C THR A 17 -9.05 -9.19 12.26
N PRO A 18 -8.63 -9.29 13.53
CA PRO A 18 -7.20 -9.47 13.85
C PRO A 18 -6.57 -10.67 13.15
N GLU A 19 -7.33 -11.74 12.93
CA GLU A 19 -6.88 -12.95 12.25
C GLU A 19 -6.62 -12.69 10.76
N HIS A 20 -7.54 -12.00 10.07
CA HIS A 20 -7.36 -11.66 8.66
C HIS A 20 -6.25 -10.61 8.45
N ASP A 21 -6.14 -9.62 9.34
CA ASP A 21 -5.03 -8.65 9.34
C ASP A 21 -3.68 -9.37 9.50
N ALA A 22 -3.58 -10.31 10.45
CA ALA A 22 -2.36 -11.09 10.67
C ALA A 22 -2.01 -11.97 9.46
N ALA A 23 -3.01 -12.57 8.80
CA ALA A 23 -2.81 -13.34 7.58
C ALA A 23 -2.28 -12.44 6.45
N ALA A 24 -2.90 -11.28 6.23
CA ALA A 24 -2.49 -10.29 5.24
C ALA A 24 -1.06 -9.78 5.48
N GLU A 25 -0.69 -9.52 6.74
CA GLU A 25 0.68 -9.16 7.12
C GLU A 25 1.68 -10.30 6.81
N ALA A 26 1.36 -11.53 7.21
CA ALA A 26 2.25 -12.68 7.02
C ALA A 26 2.48 -12.98 5.53
N THR A 27 1.42 -12.99 4.72
CA THR A 27 1.53 -13.22 3.28
C THR A 27 2.20 -12.05 2.57
N GLY A 28 1.99 -10.82 3.04
CA GLY A 28 2.65 -9.63 2.53
C GLY A 28 4.16 -9.70 2.71
N LYS A 29 4.63 -10.12 3.90
CA LYS A 29 6.06 -10.35 4.17
C LYS A 29 6.63 -11.46 3.28
N ALA A 30 5.91 -12.57 3.11
CA ALA A 30 6.36 -13.66 2.25
C ALA A 30 6.42 -13.25 0.76
N TYR A 31 5.47 -12.43 0.31
CA TYR A 31 5.45 -11.89 -1.05
C TYR A 31 6.61 -10.91 -1.28
N ALA A 32 6.87 -10.00 -0.33
CA ALA A 32 8.01 -9.09 -0.37
C ALA A 32 9.35 -9.85 -0.32
N ALA A 33 9.45 -10.91 0.49
CA ALA A 33 10.64 -11.76 0.55
C ALA A 33 11.01 -12.38 -0.81
N PHE A 34 10.00 -12.77 -1.58
CA PHE A 34 10.19 -13.34 -2.92
C PHE A 34 10.54 -12.28 -3.97
N ASN A 35 9.75 -11.21 -4.06
CA ASN A 35 9.96 -10.17 -5.08
C ASN A 35 11.22 -9.34 -4.82
N GLY A 36 11.50 -9.04 -3.56
CA GLY A 36 12.61 -8.20 -3.12
C GLY A 36 13.92 -8.94 -2.89
N ASN A 37 14.05 -10.19 -3.36
CA ASN A 37 15.23 -11.01 -3.11
C ASN A 37 16.52 -10.30 -3.61
N PRO A 38 17.51 -10.01 -2.75
CA PRO A 38 18.70 -9.27 -3.15
C PRO A 38 19.55 -9.94 -4.22
N ALA A 39 19.55 -11.28 -4.26
CA ALA A 39 20.26 -12.03 -5.30
C ALA A 39 19.62 -11.80 -6.67
N ILE A 40 18.30 -11.87 -6.74
CA ILE A 40 17.54 -11.64 -7.97
C ILE A 40 17.65 -10.17 -8.42
N ILE A 41 17.61 -9.22 -7.49
CA ILE A 41 17.84 -7.80 -7.79
C ILE A 41 19.24 -7.59 -8.39
N THR A 42 20.25 -8.23 -7.83
CA THR A 42 21.65 -8.12 -8.28
C THR A 42 21.80 -8.70 -9.68
N GLU A 43 21.33 -9.93 -9.88
CA GLU A 43 21.36 -10.61 -11.18
C GLU A 43 20.61 -9.82 -12.26
N ALA A 44 19.43 -9.29 -11.95
CA ALA A 44 18.67 -8.48 -12.90
C ALA A 44 19.41 -7.19 -13.30
N ARG A 45 20.08 -6.52 -12.34
CA ARG A 45 20.91 -5.34 -12.63
C ARG A 45 22.12 -5.71 -13.49
N GLU A 46 22.78 -6.83 -13.22
CA GLU A 46 23.91 -7.33 -13.99
C GLU A 46 23.51 -7.64 -15.44
N LEU A 47 22.43 -8.40 -15.64
CA LEU A 47 21.89 -8.72 -16.97
C LEU A 47 21.54 -7.45 -17.77
N LEU A 48 21.00 -6.42 -17.11
CA LEU A 48 20.68 -5.15 -17.77
C LEU A 48 21.91 -4.36 -18.22
N THR A 49 23.11 -4.62 -17.69
CA THR A 49 24.36 -4.05 -18.24
C THR A 49 24.68 -4.59 -19.63
N HIS A 50 24.20 -5.81 -19.92
CA HIS A 50 24.31 -6.50 -21.21
C HIS A 50 23.03 -6.42 -22.04
N GLN A 51 22.14 -5.47 -21.78
CA GLN A 51 20.82 -5.38 -22.43
C GLN A 51 20.84 -5.36 -23.97
N LYS A 52 21.96 -4.99 -24.60
CA LYS A 52 22.12 -5.01 -26.07
C LYS A 52 22.23 -6.44 -26.64
N GLU A 53 22.55 -7.41 -25.79
CA GLU A 53 22.66 -8.83 -26.11
C GLU A 53 21.35 -9.59 -25.82
N LEU A 54 20.38 -8.92 -25.21
CA LEU A 54 19.07 -9.48 -24.83
C LEU A 54 18.00 -9.05 -25.83
N ASN A 55 16.94 -9.84 -25.93
CA ASN A 55 15.75 -9.41 -26.67
C ASN A 55 15.00 -8.31 -25.88
N GLU A 56 14.22 -7.51 -26.60
CA GLU A 56 13.50 -6.37 -26.01
C GLU A 56 12.53 -6.77 -24.91
N LEU A 57 11.83 -7.91 -25.05
CA LEU A 57 10.89 -8.40 -24.06
C LEU A 57 11.59 -8.71 -22.73
N THR A 58 12.72 -9.41 -22.77
CA THR A 58 13.53 -9.73 -21.59
C THR A 58 14.03 -8.47 -20.90
N VAL A 59 14.43 -7.44 -21.65
CA VAL A 59 14.82 -6.15 -21.05
C VAL A 59 13.65 -5.50 -20.30
N ARG A 60 12.44 -5.54 -20.87
CA ARG A 60 11.22 -5.03 -20.22
C ARG A 60 10.87 -5.82 -18.96
N GLU A 61 10.96 -7.15 -19.02
CA GLU A 61 10.71 -8.03 -17.87
C GLU A 61 11.70 -7.79 -16.72
N LEU A 62 12.99 -7.65 -17.02
CA LEU A 62 14.02 -7.35 -16.00
C LEU A 62 13.80 -5.99 -15.35
N LYS A 63 13.40 -4.96 -16.13
CA LYS A 63 13.04 -3.65 -15.58
C LYS A 63 11.80 -3.75 -14.68
N GLN A 64 10.76 -4.47 -15.11
CA GLN A 64 9.55 -4.67 -14.31
C GLN A 64 9.86 -5.43 -13.01
N LEU A 65 10.73 -6.43 -13.06
CA LEU A 65 11.20 -7.14 -11.88
C LEU A 65 11.85 -6.20 -10.88
N LEU A 66 12.71 -5.28 -11.33
CA LEU A 66 13.34 -4.29 -10.44
C LEU A 66 12.32 -3.31 -9.83
N LEU A 67 11.31 -2.89 -10.59
CA LEU A 67 10.21 -2.07 -10.06
C LEU A 67 9.40 -2.81 -9.01
N ASN A 68 9.01 -4.06 -9.28
CA ASN A 68 8.30 -4.90 -8.32
C ASN A 68 9.11 -5.14 -7.03
N ALA A 69 10.42 -5.32 -7.17
CA ALA A 69 11.33 -5.49 -6.05
C ALA A 69 11.45 -4.21 -5.21
N ALA A 70 11.30 -3.03 -5.81
CA ALA A 70 11.50 -1.74 -5.14
C ALA A 70 10.40 -1.35 -4.16
N GLU A 71 9.23 -1.98 -4.27
CA GLU A 71 8.21 -1.90 -3.23
C GLU A 71 8.69 -2.57 -1.93
N GLY A 72 9.39 -3.70 -2.00
CA GLY A 72 9.81 -4.43 -0.80
C GLY A 72 11.21 -4.97 -0.89
N PRO A 73 12.25 -4.14 -1.10
CA PRO A 73 13.60 -4.62 -1.32
C PRO A 73 14.14 -5.22 -0.02
N MET A 74 14.43 -6.52 -0.05
CA MET A 74 14.95 -7.25 1.11
C MET A 74 16.45 -7.03 1.33
N THR A 75 17.01 -5.97 0.72
CA THR A 75 18.31 -5.41 1.13
C THR A 75 18.25 -4.88 2.56
N ASN A 76 17.05 -4.51 3.03
CA ASN A 76 16.76 -4.12 4.41
C ASN A 76 15.47 -4.79 4.93
N PRO A 77 15.54 -6.05 5.39
CA PRO A 77 14.37 -6.83 5.81
C PRO A 77 13.56 -6.20 6.94
N ASP A 78 14.22 -5.52 7.88
CA ASP A 78 13.57 -4.84 9.01
C ASP A 78 12.73 -3.66 8.55
N LEU A 79 13.23 -2.88 7.59
CA LEU A 79 12.51 -1.78 6.98
C LEU A 79 11.26 -2.27 6.25
N VAL A 80 11.39 -3.33 5.44
CA VAL A 80 10.27 -3.96 4.73
C VAL A 80 9.24 -4.51 5.71
N THR A 81 9.68 -5.19 6.77
CA THR A 81 8.80 -5.73 7.82
C THR A 81 7.99 -4.63 8.49
N LYS A 82 8.63 -3.52 8.87
CA LYS A 82 7.96 -2.35 9.46
C LYS A 82 6.98 -1.71 8.50
N ARG A 83 7.32 -1.63 7.20
CA ARG A 83 6.41 -1.12 6.16
C ARG A 83 5.15 -1.97 6.09
N VAL A 84 5.28 -3.29 5.90
CA VAL A 84 4.12 -4.19 5.78
C VAL A 84 3.22 -4.08 7.02
N GLN A 85 3.80 -4.07 8.23
CA GLN A 85 3.07 -3.87 9.48
C GLN A 85 2.29 -2.55 9.52
N ALA A 86 2.95 -1.45 9.15
CA ALA A 86 2.33 -0.14 9.12
C ALA A 86 1.21 -0.06 8.06
N GLU A 87 1.35 -0.73 6.92
CA GLU A 87 0.33 -0.78 5.87
C GLU A 87 -0.88 -1.61 6.29
N THR A 88 -0.67 -2.80 6.87
CA THR A 88 -1.76 -3.61 7.44
C THR A 88 -2.53 -2.81 8.50
N LYS A 89 -1.81 -2.16 9.42
CA LYS A 89 -2.43 -1.30 10.44
C LYS A 89 -3.22 -0.14 9.82
N GLN A 90 -2.69 0.50 8.78
CA GLN A 90 -3.37 1.59 8.09
C GLN A 90 -4.68 1.11 7.46
N ALA A 91 -4.65 -0.03 6.78
CA ALA A 91 -5.79 -0.64 6.11
C ALA A 91 -6.86 -1.07 7.14
N SER A 92 -6.46 -1.71 8.24
CA SER A 92 -7.36 -2.11 9.33
C SER A 92 -8.10 -0.91 9.92
N ILE A 93 -7.40 0.20 10.22
CA ILE A 93 -8.04 1.44 10.71
C ILE A 93 -9.01 2.02 9.67
N LEU A 94 -8.62 2.02 8.40
CA LEU A 94 -9.46 2.55 7.31
C LEU A 94 -10.74 1.74 7.14
N ASN A 95 -10.61 0.42 7.03
CA ASN A 95 -11.69 -0.48 6.67
C ASN A 95 -12.67 -0.74 7.84
N SER A 96 -12.20 -0.66 9.10
CA SER A 96 -13.04 -0.81 10.28
C SER A 96 -13.70 0.50 10.76
N PHE A 97 -13.43 1.64 10.11
CA PHE A 97 -13.90 2.94 10.58
C PHE A 97 -15.43 3.07 10.50
N GLU A 98 -16.07 3.36 11.63
CA GLU A 98 -17.51 3.63 11.71
C GLU A 98 -17.77 5.14 11.61
N PHE A 99 -18.28 5.59 10.45
CA PHE A 99 -18.72 6.97 10.27
C PHE A 99 -20.03 7.24 11.02
N LYS A 100 -20.15 8.45 11.57
CA LYS A 100 -21.35 8.91 12.26
C LYS A 100 -21.77 10.29 11.78
N LEU A 101 -23.08 10.47 11.62
CA LEU A 101 -23.71 11.76 11.36
C LEU A 101 -24.81 11.97 12.40
N ASN A 102 -24.71 13.05 13.18
CA ASN A 102 -25.63 13.34 14.28
C ASN A 102 -25.77 12.16 15.27
N GLY A 103 -24.64 11.48 15.54
CA GLY A 103 -24.58 10.31 16.42
C GLY A 103 -25.10 9.00 15.81
N GLN A 104 -25.70 9.04 14.61
CA GLN A 104 -26.19 7.85 13.90
C GLN A 104 -25.12 7.31 12.94
N LYS A 105 -24.98 5.99 12.88
CA LYS A 105 -24.06 5.34 11.94
C LYS A 105 -24.50 5.61 10.50
N ILE A 106 -23.53 5.95 9.64
CA ILE A 106 -23.72 6.07 8.20
C ILE A 106 -22.60 5.34 7.46
N THR A 107 -22.84 4.95 6.21
CA THR A 107 -21.83 4.31 5.35
C THR A 107 -21.09 5.33 4.48
N ALA A 108 -19.95 4.94 3.92
CA ALA A 108 -19.27 5.76 2.90
C ALA A 108 -20.19 6.04 1.70
N ASN A 109 -20.99 5.05 1.28
CA ASN A 109 -21.98 5.22 0.22
C ASN A 109 -23.07 6.23 0.62
N ASP A 110 -23.51 6.27 1.87
CA ASP A 110 -24.47 7.27 2.34
C ASP A 110 -23.86 8.68 2.34
N ILE A 111 -22.58 8.80 2.72
CA ILE A 111 -21.83 10.06 2.64
C ILE A 111 -21.81 10.56 1.20
N ASP A 112 -21.37 9.73 0.25
CA ASP A 112 -21.28 10.10 -1.16
C ASP A 112 -22.64 10.49 -1.73
N ASN A 113 -23.68 9.68 -1.48
CA ASN A 113 -25.04 9.96 -1.91
C ASN A 113 -25.56 11.31 -1.38
N LYS A 114 -25.31 11.61 -0.10
CA LYS A 114 -25.75 12.88 0.52
C LYS A 114 -24.96 14.08 0.00
N LEU A 115 -23.65 13.94 -0.19
CA LEU A 115 -22.81 15.00 -0.76
C LEU A 115 -23.19 15.31 -2.22
N GLU A 116 -23.59 14.30 -2.98
CA GLU A 116 -24.03 14.47 -4.37
C GLU A 116 -25.43 15.11 -4.45
N LYS A 117 -26.40 14.56 -3.69
CA LYS A 117 -27.84 14.82 -3.92
C LYS A 117 -28.42 15.92 -3.04
N SER A 118 -27.83 16.23 -1.89
CA SER A 118 -28.39 17.24 -1.00
C SER A 118 -28.23 18.64 -1.58
N SER A 119 -29.30 19.43 -1.52
CA SER A 119 -29.32 20.87 -1.82
C SER A 119 -29.25 21.74 -0.56
N ASP A 120 -29.32 21.14 0.64
CA ASP A 120 -29.16 21.85 1.91
C ASP A 120 -27.68 21.95 2.29
N LEU A 121 -27.16 23.18 2.30
CA LEU A 121 -25.76 23.45 2.67
C LEU A 121 -25.42 23.02 4.10
N THR A 122 -26.38 23.09 5.01
CA THR A 122 -26.19 22.68 6.42
C THR A 122 -25.99 21.17 6.49
N GLU A 123 -26.86 20.40 5.83
CA GLU A 123 -26.72 18.94 5.73
C GLU A 123 -25.41 18.57 5.05
N ARG A 124 -25.11 19.14 3.87
CA ARG A 124 -23.86 18.85 3.14
C ARG A 124 -22.62 19.13 3.97
N LYS A 125 -22.60 20.23 4.74
CA LYS A 125 -21.48 20.56 5.62
C LYS A 125 -21.33 19.50 6.71
N ALA A 126 -22.40 19.13 7.40
CA ALA A 126 -22.35 18.12 8.46
C ALA A 126 -21.88 16.75 7.92
N VAL A 127 -22.35 16.35 6.73
CA VAL A 127 -21.90 15.13 6.04
C VAL A 127 -20.42 15.22 5.65
N TRP A 128 -19.98 16.37 5.13
CA TRP A 128 -18.58 16.58 4.79
C TRP A 128 -17.68 16.48 6.03
N GLU A 129 -18.06 17.11 7.14
CA GLU A 129 -17.32 17.05 8.42
C GLU A 129 -17.24 15.60 8.93
N ALA A 130 -18.36 14.86 8.91
CA ALA A 130 -18.39 13.43 9.24
C ALA A 130 -17.41 12.61 8.39
N SER A 131 -17.32 12.89 7.08
CA SER A 131 -16.36 12.22 6.18
C SER A 131 -14.89 12.47 6.54
N LYS A 132 -14.59 13.55 7.28
CA LYS A 132 -13.22 13.92 7.67
C LYS A 132 -12.78 13.34 9.01
N GLU A 133 -13.69 12.79 9.80
CA GLU A 133 -13.39 12.23 11.13
C GLU A 133 -12.34 11.11 11.10
N ILE A 134 -12.27 10.38 9.99
CA ILE A 134 -11.26 9.34 9.78
C ILE A 134 -9.84 9.91 9.64
N GLY A 135 -9.70 11.13 9.12
CA GLY A 135 -8.40 11.76 8.83
C GLY A 135 -7.47 11.84 10.05
N PRO A 136 -7.91 12.39 11.19
CA PRO A 136 -7.13 12.40 12.43
C PRO A 136 -6.69 11.00 12.92
N LYS A 137 -7.48 9.94 12.66
CA LYS A 137 -7.14 8.56 13.03
C LYS A 137 -6.05 7.98 12.14
N LEU A 138 -6.06 8.31 10.85
CA LEU A 138 -5.11 7.82 9.86
C LEU A 138 -3.78 8.59 9.89
N LYS A 139 -3.81 9.91 10.17
CA LYS A 139 -2.65 10.80 10.03
C LYS A 139 -1.37 10.31 10.73
N PRO A 140 -1.37 9.86 11.99
CA PRO A 140 -0.13 9.45 12.65
C PRO A 140 0.60 8.32 11.92
N ASN A 141 -0.15 7.33 11.45
CA ASN A 141 0.43 6.17 10.78
C ASN A 141 0.79 6.47 9.31
N LEU A 142 0.08 7.39 8.65
CA LEU A 142 0.47 7.91 7.32
C LEU A 142 1.84 8.61 7.33
N VAL A 143 2.17 9.34 8.41
CA VAL A 143 3.50 9.96 8.54
C VAL A 143 4.60 8.90 8.66
N ILE A 144 4.35 7.84 9.43
CA ILE A 144 5.25 6.68 9.54
C ILE A 144 5.42 6.02 8.17
N LEU A 145 4.32 5.78 7.46
CA LEU A 145 4.34 5.17 6.13
C LEU A 145 5.10 6.00 5.11
N ARG A 146 4.98 7.32 5.13
CA ARG A 146 5.78 8.22 4.27
C ARG A 146 7.28 7.94 4.45
N ASP A 147 7.75 7.84 5.68
CA ASP A 147 9.17 7.66 5.98
C ASP A 147 9.64 6.24 5.60
N LEU A 148 8.83 5.21 5.88
CA LEU A 148 9.13 3.83 5.50
C LEU A 148 9.19 3.64 3.97
N ARG A 149 8.22 4.22 3.25
CA ARG A 149 8.14 4.20 1.79
C ARG A 149 9.32 4.93 1.13
N ASN A 150 9.69 6.09 1.67
CA ASN A 150 10.91 6.76 1.23
C ASN A 150 12.18 5.96 1.55
N GLY A 151 12.18 5.20 2.65
CA GLY A 151 13.26 4.28 2.99
C GLY A 151 13.46 3.22 1.91
N VAL A 152 12.40 2.48 1.54
CA VAL A 152 12.50 1.40 0.55
C VAL A 152 12.87 1.92 -0.83
N ALA A 153 12.37 3.10 -1.22
CA ALA A 153 12.76 3.75 -2.48
C ALA A 153 14.27 4.05 -2.52
N LYS A 154 14.83 4.54 -1.41
CA LYS A 154 16.28 4.85 -1.30
C LYS A 154 17.16 3.60 -1.36
N GLU A 155 16.72 2.49 -0.77
CA GLU A 155 17.41 1.19 -0.91
C GLU A 155 17.59 0.82 -2.40
N MET A 156 16.64 1.22 -3.25
CA MET A 156 16.68 0.97 -4.69
C MET A 156 17.26 2.10 -5.54
N LYS A 157 17.85 3.11 -4.88
CA LYS A 157 18.49 4.30 -5.46
C LYS A 157 17.53 5.30 -6.10
N TYR A 158 16.27 5.29 -5.71
CA TYR A 158 15.34 6.37 -6.02
C TYR A 158 15.49 7.51 -4.99
N PRO A 159 15.34 8.80 -5.39
CA PRO A 159 15.41 9.93 -4.46
C PRO A 159 14.37 9.85 -3.34
N ASP A 160 13.15 9.46 -3.69
CA ASP A 160 11.99 9.33 -2.82
C ASP A 160 10.97 8.34 -3.41
N TYR A 161 9.92 8.05 -2.63
CA TYR A 161 8.87 7.11 -3.04
C TYR A 161 8.05 7.61 -4.23
N PHE A 162 7.86 8.93 -4.36
CA PHE A 162 7.14 9.47 -5.52
C PHE A 162 7.92 9.20 -6.82
N SER A 163 9.24 9.38 -6.79
CA SER A 163 10.13 9.06 -7.91
C SER A 163 10.09 7.59 -8.29
N LEU A 164 9.90 6.69 -7.32
CA LEU A 164 9.70 5.26 -7.59
C LEU A 164 8.36 5.01 -8.31
N GLU A 165 7.26 5.58 -7.82
CA GLU A 165 5.91 5.38 -8.37
C GLU A 165 5.76 5.86 -9.83
N VAL A 166 6.55 6.85 -10.25
CA VAL A 166 6.52 7.42 -11.62
C VAL A 166 7.66 6.92 -12.52
N ALA A 167 8.42 5.91 -12.08
CA ALA A 167 9.57 5.38 -12.83
C ALA A 167 9.20 4.44 -13.99
N ALA A 168 7.91 4.10 -14.14
CA ALA A 168 7.37 3.20 -15.16
C ALA A 168 7.20 3.88 -16.52
#